data_AF-A0A9J6GCD5-F1
#
_entry.id   AF-A0A9J6GCD5-F1
#
_cell.length_a   1.000
_cell.length_b   1.000
_cell.length_c   1.000
_cell.angle_alpha   90.00
_cell.angle_beta   90.00
_cell.angle_gamma   90.00
#
_symmetry.space_group_name_H-M   'P 1'
#
loop_
_entity.id
_entity.type
_entity.pdbx_description
1 polymer ?
#
loop_
_entity_poly.entity_id
_entity_poly.type
_entity_poly.pdbx_seq_one_letter_code
_entity_poly.pdbx_strand_id
1 'polypeptide(L)'
;MSSPNLPRKKRKLKFTHMDVKLWPPDAFLVSEKLDMMYAGFPRAQSEPFFGTWVNSRKALQALMLSPLYYDLMIPRYSWHTRNALYLYTANSAWFSISALLPPSFFPQGNAVMSYSGLGFQLTRQLLRAVDDTGIHFDHAGKVATWLTKKSRGVSTNVKPGAGAKHAVYTGIIGALEFLPTEIPRALALNKI
;
A
#
# COMPACT_ATOMS: atom_id res chain seq x y z
N MET A 1 16.27 -32.00 -3.85
CA MET A 1 17.16 -30.86 -4.16
C MET A 1 16.30 -29.68 -4.63
N SER A 2 16.25 -28.57 -3.90
CA SER A 2 15.47 -27.38 -4.32
C SER A 2 16.25 -26.58 -5.36
N SER A 3 15.66 -26.36 -6.54
CA SER A 3 16.27 -25.58 -7.64
C SER A 3 16.74 -24.20 -7.16
N PRO A 4 17.99 -23.76 -7.48
CA PRO A 4 18.58 -22.52 -6.99
C PRO A 4 17.81 -21.25 -7.40
N ASN A 5 16.93 -21.34 -8.41
CA ASN A 5 16.16 -20.23 -8.95
C ASN A 5 14.76 -20.06 -8.34
N LEU A 6 14.28 -21.02 -7.53
CA LEU A 6 12.92 -21.01 -7.00
C LEU A 6 12.61 -19.75 -6.15
N PRO A 7 13.51 -19.26 -5.27
CA PRO A 7 13.25 -18.04 -4.50
C PRO A 7 13.17 -16.78 -5.37
N ARG A 8 13.98 -16.68 -6.43
CA ARG A 8 13.96 -15.55 -7.37
C ARG A 8 12.64 -15.55 -8.16
N LYS A 9 12.20 -16.70 -8.65
CA LYS A 9 10.90 -16.85 -9.33
C LYS A 9 9.73 -16.46 -8.45
N LYS A 10 9.71 -16.88 -7.17
CA LYS A 10 8.64 -16.52 -6.24
C LYS A 10 8.62 -15.03 -5.87
N ARG A 11 9.79 -14.40 -5.72
CA ARG A 11 9.87 -12.94 -5.51
C ARG A 11 9.34 -12.18 -6.73
N LYS A 12 9.76 -12.58 -7.94
CA LYS A 12 9.23 -12.03 -9.18
C LYS A 12 7.71 -12.16 -9.22
N LEU A 13 7.17 -13.33 -8.90
CA LEU A 13 5.72 -13.56 -8.83
C LEU A 13 5.01 -12.59 -7.86
N LYS A 14 5.60 -12.33 -6.70
CA LYS A 14 5.04 -11.39 -5.72
C LYS A 14 4.97 -9.96 -6.26
N PHE A 15 6.06 -9.48 -6.87
CA PHE A 15 6.07 -8.13 -7.45
C PHE A 15 5.18 -8.02 -8.70
N THR A 16 5.08 -9.06 -9.53
CA THR A 16 4.20 -9.04 -10.71
C THR A 16 2.72 -9.07 -10.36
N HIS A 17 2.36 -9.63 -9.20
CA HIS A 17 0.98 -9.64 -8.68
C HIS A 17 0.74 -8.54 -7.64
N MET A 18 1.65 -7.56 -7.54
CA MET A 18 1.44 -6.45 -6.65
C MET A 18 0.52 -5.42 -7.29
N ASP A 19 -0.60 -5.15 -6.64
CA ASP A 19 -1.49 -4.09 -7.07
C ASP A 19 -0.95 -2.73 -6.62
N VAL A 20 -1.00 -1.73 -7.51
CA VAL A 20 -0.78 -0.33 -7.18
C VAL A 20 -2.09 0.43 -7.36
N LYS A 21 -2.60 1.03 -6.29
CA LYS A 21 -3.92 1.68 -6.27
C LYS A 21 -3.82 3.13 -5.82
N LEU A 22 -4.66 3.98 -6.41
CA LEU A 22 -4.90 5.34 -5.93
C LEU A 22 -6.09 5.35 -4.97
N TRP A 23 -5.99 6.14 -3.90
CA TRP A 23 -7.04 6.36 -2.92
C TRP A 23 -7.45 7.83 -2.92
N PRO A 24 -8.76 8.16 -2.90
CA PRO A 24 -9.89 7.23 -2.97
C PRO A 24 -10.09 6.57 -4.35
N PRO A 25 -10.70 5.37 -4.41
CA PRO A 25 -11.06 4.70 -5.66
C PRO A 25 -12.22 5.43 -6.34
N ASP A 26 -12.40 5.23 -7.63
CA ASP A 26 -13.48 5.85 -8.41
C ASP A 26 -14.86 5.59 -7.80
N ALA A 27 -15.08 4.41 -7.22
CA ALA A 27 -16.32 4.05 -6.52
C ALA A 27 -16.66 4.98 -5.33
N PHE A 28 -15.68 5.64 -4.73
CA PHE A 28 -15.87 6.64 -3.67
C PHE A 28 -16.34 7.98 -4.23
N LEU A 29 -16.06 8.27 -5.51
CA LEU A 29 -16.49 9.48 -6.20
C LEU A 29 -17.94 9.35 -6.69
N VAL A 30 -18.54 8.16 -6.62
CA VAL A 30 -19.95 7.91 -6.93
C VAL A 30 -20.81 8.22 -5.70
N SER A 31 -21.83 9.06 -5.88
CA SER A 31 -22.68 9.55 -4.78
C SER A 31 -23.35 8.42 -4.00
N GLU A 32 -23.88 7.39 -4.66
CA GLU A 32 -24.66 6.33 -4.01
C GLU A 32 -23.87 5.58 -2.92
N LYS A 33 -22.65 5.14 -3.22
CA LYS A 33 -21.82 4.42 -2.23
C LYS A 33 -21.34 5.35 -1.11
N LEU A 34 -21.11 6.62 -1.43
CA LEU A 34 -20.75 7.64 -0.46
C LEU A 34 -21.92 7.91 0.49
N ASP A 35 -23.14 8.03 -0.04
CA ASP A 35 -24.36 8.21 0.72
C ASP A 35 -24.62 7.01 1.64
N MET A 36 -24.45 5.79 1.13
CA MET A 36 -24.52 4.56 1.93
C MET A 36 -23.49 4.56 3.08
N MET A 37 -22.26 5.04 2.83
CA MET A 37 -21.20 5.12 3.83
C MET A 37 -21.57 6.08 4.97
N TYR A 38 -22.19 7.22 4.63
CA TYR A 38 -22.56 8.26 5.60
C TYR A 38 -23.98 8.14 6.15
N ALA A 39 -24.81 7.22 5.65
CA ALA A 39 -26.22 7.07 6.04
C ALA A 39 -26.43 6.88 7.55
N GLY A 40 -25.50 6.19 8.22
CA GLY A 40 -25.56 5.96 9.68
C GLY A 40 -24.97 7.09 10.53
N PHE A 41 -24.34 8.10 9.95
CA PHE A 41 -23.70 9.18 10.70
C PHE A 41 -24.70 10.28 11.08
N PRO A 42 -24.55 10.91 12.26
CA PRO A 42 -25.40 12.02 12.66
C PRO A 42 -25.21 13.21 11.69
N ARG A 43 -26.32 13.89 11.39
CA ARG A 43 -26.28 15.10 10.55
C ARG A 43 -25.68 16.26 11.33
N ALA A 44 -25.08 17.20 10.61
CA ALA A 44 -24.56 18.41 11.24
C ALA A 44 -25.66 19.10 12.06
N GLN A 45 -25.32 19.48 13.30
CA GLN A 45 -26.19 20.23 14.22
C GLN A 45 -27.44 19.48 14.73
N SER A 46 -27.58 18.17 14.52
CA SER A 46 -28.74 17.43 15.02
C SER A 46 -28.70 17.18 16.54
N GLU A 47 -27.51 17.21 17.15
CA GLU A 47 -27.29 16.88 18.56
C GLU A 47 -26.17 17.73 19.18
N PRO A 48 -26.11 17.87 20.52
CA PRO A 48 -24.94 18.38 21.22
C PRO A 48 -23.66 17.62 20.82
N PHE A 49 -22.50 18.28 20.96
CA PHE A 49 -21.21 17.73 20.54
C PHE A 49 -20.96 16.29 21.03
N PHE A 50 -21.21 16.02 22.31
CA PHE A 50 -21.00 14.69 22.88
C PHE A 50 -21.92 13.62 22.28
N GLY A 51 -23.19 13.96 21.99
CA GLY A 51 -24.13 13.06 21.32
C GLY A 51 -23.63 12.72 19.92
N THR A 52 -23.30 13.76 19.15
CA THR A 52 -22.73 13.62 17.80
C THR A 52 -21.47 12.75 17.82
N TRP A 53 -20.58 12.93 18.79
CA TRP A 53 -19.35 12.14 18.92
C TRP A 53 -19.63 10.66 19.21
N VAL A 54 -20.47 10.35 20.21
CA VAL A 54 -20.82 8.96 20.56
C VAL A 54 -21.51 8.27 19.39
N ASN A 55 -22.47 8.94 18.75
CA ASN A 55 -23.22 8.36 17.65
C ASN A 55 -22.35 8.18 16.40
N SER A 56 -21.41 9.10 16.13
CA SER A 56 -20.41 8.91 15.07
C SER A 56 -19.51 7.69 15.33
N ARG A 57 -19.15 7.39 16.59
CA ARG A 57 -18.36 6.20 16.92
C ARG A 57 -19.14 4.91 16.69
N LYS A 58 -20.43 4.89 17.02
CA LYS A 58 -21.32 3.76 16.73
C LYS A 58 -21.49 3.56 15.22
N ALA A 59 -21.73 4.64 14.48
CA ALA A 59 -21.85 4.62 13.01
C ALA A 59 -20.57 4.09 12.35
N LEU A 60 -19.41 4.57 12.78
CA LEU A 60 -18.11 4.10 12.29
C LEU A 60 -17.89 2.60 12.59
N GLN A 61 -18.28 2.13 13.77
CA GLN A 61 -18.19 0.71 14.12
C GLN A 61 -19.09 -0.14 13.22
N ALA A 62 -20.33 0.30 12.97
CA ALA A 62 -21.24 -0.38 12.06
C ALA A 62 -20.69 -0.41 10.62
N LEU A 63 -20.13 0.70 10.15
CA LEU A 63 -19.46 0.78 8.84
C LEU A 63 -18.30 -0.22 8.76
N MET A 64 -17.40 -0.25 9.74
CA MET A 64 -16.24 -1.17 9.75
C MET A 64 -16.64 -2.66 9.73
N LEU A 65 -17.84 -3.00 10.20
CA LEU A 65 -18.38 -4.36 10.16
C LEU A 65 -19.17 -4.65 8.87
N SER A 66 -19.50 -3.62 8.10
CA SER A 66 -20.24 -3.76 6.84
C SER A 66 -19.31 -4.23 5.70
N PRO A 67 -19.86 -4.92 4.69
CA PRO A 67 -19.12 -5.24 3.46
C PRO A 67 -18.60 -3.99 2.73
N LEU A 68 -19.31 -2.86 2.87
CA LEU A 68 -18.96 -1.58 2.26
C LEU A 68 -17.57 -1.10 2.66
N TYR A 69 -17.13 -1.37 3.90
CA TYR A 69 -15.79 -1.02 4.37
C TYR A 69 -14.68 -1.74 3.59
N TYR A 70 -14.93 -3.00 3.21
CA TYR A 70 -14.02 -3.79 2.39
C TYR A 70 -14.14 -3.46 0.91
N ASP A 71 -15.34 -3.17 0.38
CA ASP A 71 -15.51 -2.79 -1.03
C ASP A 71 -14.89 -1.42 -1.33
N LEU A 72 -15.08 -0.49 -0.40
CA LEU A 72 -14.40 0.79 -0.43
C LEU A 72 -13.01 0.70 0.17
N MET A 73 -12.55 -0.45 0.69
CA MET A 73 -11.21 -0.66 1.27
C MET A 73 -10.66 0.56 2.03
N ILE A 74 -11.46 1.17 2.91
CA ILE A 74 -11.12 2.45 3.55
C ILE A 74 -9.85 2.23 4.36
N PRO A 75 -8.70 2.81 3.95
CA PRO A 75 -7.47 2.62 4.68
C PRO A 75 -7.69 3.13 6.11
N ARG A 76 -7.13 2.42 7.10
CA ARG A 76 -7.16 2.87 8.52
C ARG A 76 -6.57 4.27 8.74
N TYR A 77 -5.96 4.86 7.71
CA TYR A 77 -5.37 6.18 7.72
C TYR A 77 -6.09 7.07 6.72
N SER A 78 -6.43 8.28 7.14
CA SER A 78 -7.05 9.27 6.30
C SER A 78 -6.13 9.67 5.13
N TRP A 79 -6.73 10.03 3.99
CA TRP A 79 -6.01 10.45 2.77
C TRP A 79 -4.98 11.57 3.01
N HIS A 80 -5.18 12.40 4.04
CA HIS A 80 -4.29 13.50 4.41
C HIS A 80 -3.12 13.12 5.33
N THR A 81 -3.15 11.97 6.02
CA THR A 81 -2.11 11.63 7.03
C THR A 81 -0.97 10.76 6.51
N ARG A 82 -1.16 10.01 5.41
CA ARG A 82 -0.08 9.28 4.74
C ARG A 82 -0.25 9.32 3.22
N ASN A 83 0.80 9.73 2.52
CA ASN A 83 0.84 9.73 1.06
C ASN A 83 0.83 8.30 0.49
N ALA A 84 1.39 7.32 1.20
CA ALA A 84 1.44 5.93 0.74
C ALA A 84 1.34 4.90 1.88
N LEU A 85 0.75 3.75 1.58
CA LEU A 85 0.56 2.61 2.47
C LEU A 85 0.81 1.30 1.70
N TYR A 86 1.37 0.29 2.36
CA TYR A 86 1.41 -1.08 1.84
C TYR A 86 0.51 -1.99 2.68
N LEU A 87 -0.43 -2.66 2.03
CA LEU A 87 -1.33 -3.62 2.64
C LEU A 87 -0.83 -5.04 2.35
N TYR A 88 -0.24 -5.67 3.36
CA TYR A 88 0.37 -7.00 3.25
C TYR A 88 -0.60 -8.11 2.85
N THR A 89 -1.81 -8.08 3.41
CA THR A 89 -2.86 -9.08 3.19
C THR A 89 -3.47 -9.05 1.79
N ALA A 90 -3.27 -7.96 1.06
CA ALA A 90 -3.72 -7.81 -0.32
C ALA A 90 -2.55 -7.71 -1.31
N ASN A 91 -1.30 -7.83 -0.84
CA ASN A 91 -0.09 -7.58 -1.63
C ASN A 91 -0.22 -6.30 -2.48
N SER A 92 -0.61 -5.19 -1.87
CA SER A 92 -0.97 -3.97 -2.62
C SER A 92 -0.40 -2.70 -2.01
N ALA A 93 0.09 -1.79 -2.85
CA ALA A 93 0.56 -0.46 -2.50
C ALA A 93 -0.51 0.59 -2.84
N TRP A 94 -0.85 1.43 -1.88
CA TRP A 94 -1.93 2.41 -1.93
C TRP A 94 -1.34 3.80 -1.82
N PHE A 95 -1.67 4.67 -2.76
CA PHE A 95 -1.24 6.07 -2.78
C PHE A 95 -2.46 6.96 -2.61
N SER A 96 -2.41 7.87 -1.64
CA SER A 96 -3.42 8.92 -1.55
C SER A 96 -3.29 9.88 -2.74
N ILE A 97 -4.38 10.52 -3.15
CA ILE A 97 -4.33 11.68 -4.06
C ILE A 97 -3.33 12.74 -3.55
N SER A 98 -3.14 12.89 -2.24
CA SER A 98 -2.14 13.79 -1.67
C SER A 98 -0.70 13.45 -2.06
N ALA A 99 -0.40 12.22 -2.44
CA ALA A 99 0.91 11.83 -2.98
C ALA A 99 1.19 12.41 -4.37
N LEU A 100 0.14 12.85 -5.08
CA LEU A 100 0.23 13.49 -6.39
C LEU A 100 0.39 15.02 -6.26
N LEU A 101 0.48 15.53 -5.03
CA LEU A 101 0.71 16.95 -4.75
C LEU A 101 2.19 17.22 -4.41
N PRO A 102 2.67 18.46 -4.63
CA PRO A 102 3.95 18.91 -4.11
C PRO A 102 4.10 18.66 -2.60
N PRO A 103 5.30 18.32 -2.11
CA PRO A 103 6.57 18.17 -2.84
C PRO A 103 6.77 16.78 -3.46
N SER A 104 5.76 15.90 -3.39
CA SER A 104 5.89 14.50 -3.82
C SER A 104 5.88 14.36 -5.34
N PHE A 105 5.02 15.11 -6.02
CA PHE A 105 4.89 15.07 -7.46
C PHE A 105 4.63 16.48 -7.99
N PHE A 106 5.30 16.81 -9.10
CA PHE A 106 5.13 18.05 -9.82
C PHE A 106 4.75 17.70 -11.26
N PRO A 107 3.50 17.92 -11.69
CA PRO A 107 3.06 17.56 -13.03
C PRO A 107 3.92 18.16 -14.15
N GLN A 108 4.44 19.37 -13.92
CA GLN A 108 5.31 20.12 -14.84
C GLN A 108 6.79 20.13 -14.37
N GLY A 109 7.11 19.40 -13.30
CA GLY A 109 8.47 19.33 -12.77
C GLY A 109 9.38 18.46 -13.64
N ASN A 110 10.69 18.60 -13.46
CA ASN A 110 11.62 17.69 -14.12
C ASN A 110 11.44 16.25 -13.58
N ALA A 111 11.87 15.27 -14.37
CA ALA A 111 11.74 13.86 -13.99
C ALA A 111 12.42 13.54 -12.64
N VAL A 112 13.54 14.21 -12.34
CA VAL A 112 14.30 14.02 -11.09
C VAL A 112 13.44 14.33 -9.86
N MET A 113 12.62 15.39 -9.91
CA MET A 113 11.70 15.73 -8.81
C MET A 113 10.63 14.66 -8.63
N SER A 114 10.03 14.17 -9.71
CA SER A 114 9.01 13.12 -9.64
C SER A 114 9.56 11.76 -9.18
N TYR A 115 10.77 11.40 -9.63
CA TYR A 115 11.43 10.16 -9.18
C TYR A 115 11.91 10.26 -7.73
N SER A 116 12.39 11.42 -7.30
CA SER A 116 12.86 11.60 -5.92
C SER A 116 11.72 11.71 -4.91
N GLY A 117 10.59 12.30 -5.28
CA GLY A 117 9.39 12.37 -4.44
C GLY A 117 8.55 11.09 -4.51
N LEU A 118 7.68 11.00 -5.53
CA LEU A 118 6.73 9.91 -5.72
C LEU A 118 7.45 8.57 -5.96
N GLY A 119 8.52 8.57 -6.75
CA GLY A 119 9.32 7.36 -7.00
C GLY A 119 9.95 6.78 -5.75
N PHE A 120 10.44 7.61 -4.82
CA PHE A 120 10.92 7.17 -3.51
C PHE A 120 9.79 6.55 -2.67
N GLN A 121 8.61 7.17 -2.65
CA GLN A 121 7.46 6.64 -1.92
C GLN A 121 7.03 5.27 -2.47
N LEU A 122 7.04 5.11 -3.80
CA LEU A 122 6.80 3.83 -4.46
C LEU A 122 7.83 2.79 -4.08
N THR A 123 9.11 3.14 -4.18
CA THR A 123 10.21 2.25 -3.79
C THR A 123 10.06 1.80 -2.33
N ARG A 124 9.71 2.71 -1.42
CA ARG A 124 9.46 2.38 -0.02
C ARG A 124 8.34 1.34 0.13
N GLN A 125 7.26 1.40 -0.65
CA GLN A 125 6.19 0.40 -0.60
C GLN A 125 6.62 -0.93 -1.22
N LEU A 126 7.41 -0.92 -2.29
CA LEU A 126 7.99 -2.14 -2.85
C LEU A 126 8.87 -2.86 -1.82
N LEU A 127 9.62 -2.09 -1.02
CA LEU A 127 10.43 -2.66 0.06
C LEU A 127 9.59 -3.26 1.19
N ARG A 128 8.42 -2.68 1.49
CA ARG A 128 7.47 -3.29 2.45
C ARG A 128 7.05 -4.69 2.02
N ALA A 129 6.97 -4.99 0.73
CA ALA A 129 6.63 -6.34 0.26
C ALA A 129 7.64 -7.41 0.67
N VAL A 130 8.88 -7.03 0.99
CA VAL A 130 9.99 -7.95 1.29
C VAL A 130 10.72 -7.60 2.59
N ASP A 131 10.18 -6.70 3.41
CA ASP A 131 10.71 -6.42 4.74
C ASP A 131 10.42 -7.57 5.71
N ASP A 132 10.86 -7.42 6.96
CA ASP A 132 10.71 -8.44 8.00
C ASP A 132 9.24 -8.89 8.20
N THR A 133 8.27 -8.05 7.88
CA THR A 133 6.84 -8.40 7.91
C THR A 133 6.39 -8.97 6.57
N GLY A 134 6.75 -8.31 5.46
CA GLY A 134 6.32 -8.65 4.11
C GLY A 134 6.73 -10.04 3.65
N ILE A 135 7.88 -10.55 4.10
CA ILE A 135 8.33 -11.91 3.75
C ILE A 135 7.39 -13.03 4.22
N HIS A 136 6.52 -12.76 5.20
CA HIS A 136 5.56 -13.73 5.70
C HIS A 136 4.33 -13.88 4.80
N PHE A 137 4.12 -12.94 3.88
CA PHE A 137 2.98 -12.93 2.96
C PHE A 137 3.43 -13.31 1.55
N ASP A 138 2.73 -14.24 0.91
CA ASP A 138 2.99 -14.60 -0.48
C ASP A 138 2.42 -13.58 -1.47
N HIS A 139 2.49 -13.91 -2.77
CA HIS A 139 1.95 -13.08 -3.86
C HIS A 139 0.43 -12.84 -3.79
N ALA A 140 -0.32 -13.70 -3.10
CA ALA A 140 -1.76 -13.57 -2.90
C ALA A 140 -2.11 -12.91 -1.55
N GLY A 141 -1.11 -12.42 -0.80
CA GLY A 141 -1.32 -11.82 0.52
C GLY A 141 -1.67 -12.85 1.61
N LYS A 142 -1.42 -14.14 1.38
CA LYS A 142 -1.63 -15.19 2.37
C LYS A 142 -0.38 -15.41 3.21
N VAL A 143 -0.56 -15.67 4.50
CA VAL A 143 0.56 -16.04 5.39
C VAL A 143 1.10 -17.40 4.96
N ALA A 144 2.33 -17.43 4.45
CA ALA A 144 2.95 -18.64 3.94
C ALA A 144 4.46 -18.63 4.12
N THR A 145 5.06 -19.81 4.35
CA THR A 145 6.52 -19.96 4.33
C THR A 145 6.98 -20.24 2.89
N TRP A 146 7.01 -19.21 2.05
CA TRP A 146 7.32 -19.36 0.63
C TRP A 146 8.81 -19.17 0.27
N LEU A 147 9.60 -18.57 1.18
CA LEU A 147 11.06 -18.42 1.10
C LEU A 147 11.81 -19.42 2.00
N THR A 148 12.92 -19.96 1.51
CA THR A 148 13.79 -20.85 2.30
C THR A 148 14.50 -20.07 3.43
N LYS A 149 14.93 -20.74 4.51
CA LYS A 149 15.68 -20.09 5.62
C LYS A 149 16.91 -19.33 5.11
N LYS A 150 17.66 -19.94 4.18
CA LYS A 150 18.83 -19.32 3.51
C LYS A 150 18.46 -18.08 2.70
N SER A 151 17.33 -18.10 1.98
CA SER A 151 16.87 -16.96 1.18
C SER A 151 16.16 -15.86 1.96
N ARG A 152 15.74 -16.13 3.20
CA ARG A 152 15.17 -15.14 4.13
C ARG A 152 16.23 -14.28 4.82
N GLY A 153 17.53 -14.53 4.57
CA GLY A 153 18.60 -13.82 5.27
C GLY A 153 18.69 -14.16 6.76
N VAL A 154 17.99 -15.21 7.22
CA VAL A 154 18.11 -15.73 8.60
C VAL A 154 19.43 -16.50 8.68
N SER A 155 20.52 -15.77 8.76
CA SER A 155 21.77 -16.28 9.31
C SER A 155 21.60 -16.29 10.83
N THR A 156 21.72 -17.46 11.44
CA THR A 156 21.58 -17.67 12.90
C THR A 156 22.60 -16.87 13.73
N ASN A 157 23.54 -16.18 13.10
CA ASN A 157 24.63 -15.44 13.74
C ASN A 157 24.61 -13.92 13.49
N VAL A 158 23.53 -13.37 12.94
CA VAL A 158 23.46 -11.93 12.64
C VAL A 158 22.70 -11.22 13.76
N LYS A 159 23.40 -10.33 14.48
CA LYS A 159 22.81 -9.45 15.50
C LYS A 159 21.51 -8.80 14.98
N PRO A 160 20.48 -8.55 15.81
CA PRO A 160 19.12 -8.16 15.40
C PRO A 160 18.94 -6.88 14.55
N GLY A 161 20.01 -6.24 14.06
CA GLY A 161 19.95 -5.06 13.18
C GLY A 161 20.66 -5.22 11.83
N ALA A 162 21.33 -6.34 11.56
CA ALA A 162 22.12 -6.52 10.33
C ALA A 162 21.44 -7.39 9.26
N GLY A 163 20.50 -8.27 9.63
CA GLY A 163 19.70 -9.07 8.69
C GLY A 163 18.73 -8.22 7.86
N ALA A 164 18.11 -7.22 8.48
CA ALA A 164 17.22 -6.25 7.83
C ALA A 164 17.95 -5.44 6.76
N LYS A 165 19.21 -5.03 6.98
CA LYS A 165 20.01 -4.31 5.98
C LYS A 165 20.28 -5.14 4.73
N HIS A 166 20.57 -6.44 4.88
CA HIS A 166 20.89 -7.31 3.74
C HIS A 166 19.66 -7.70 2.92
N ALA A 167 18.51 -7.93 3.58
CA ALA A 167 17.23 -8.16 2.92
C ALA A 167 16.72 -6.93 2.16
N VAL A 168 16.90 -5.73 2.74
CA VAL A 168 16.59 -4.45 2.08
C VAL A 168 17.46 -4.25 0.85
N TYR A 169 18.78 -4.48 0.90
CA TYR A 169 19.65 -4.30 -0.27
C TYR A 169 19.33 -5.27 -1.42
N THR A 170 19.07 -6.55 -1.14
CA THR A 170 18.70 -7.52 -2.18
C THR A 170 17.27 -7.32 -2.69
N GLY A 171 16.37 -6.80 -1.85
CA GLY A 171 15.04 -6.35 -2.23
C GLY A 171 15.05 -5.10 -3.11
N ILE A 172 15.91 -4.11 -2.81
CA ILE A 172 16.11 -2.89 -3.61
C ILE A 172 16.64 -3.25 -5.01
N ILE A 173 17.67 -4.08 -5.11
CA ILE A 173 18.23 -4.48 -6.41
C ILE A 173 17.20 -5.29 -7.21
N GLY A 174 16.48 -6.21 -6.57
CA GLY A 174 15.39 -6.96 -7.20
C GLY A 174 14.11 -6.16 -7.47
N ALA A 175 13.95 -4.97 -6.90
CA ALA A 175 12.85 -4.06 -7.21
C ALA A 175 13.25 -3.11 -8.35
N LEU A 176 14.49 -2.61 -8.35
CA LEU A 176 15.05 -1.75 -9.41
C LEU A 176 15.18 -2.49 -10.75
N GLU A 177 15.50 -3.80 -10.75
CA GLU A 177 15.47 -4.65 -11.97
C GLU A 177 14.06 -4.82 -12.56
N PHE A 178 13.00 -4.53 -11.79
CA PHE A 178 11.62 -4.86 -12.13
C PHE A 178 10.68 -3.65 -12.08
N LEU A 179 11.18 -2.44 -11.80
CA LEU A 179 10.42 -1.22 -12.01
C LEU A 179 10.08 -1.16 -13.50
N PRO A 180 8.80 -1.23 -13.89
CA PRO A 180 8.41 -0.88 -15.23
C PRO A 180 8.88 0.55 -15.43
N THR A 181 9.67 0.78 -16.49
CA THR A 181 9.99 2.12 -17.00
C THR A 181 8.74 2.95 -17.33
N GLU A 182 7.57 2.30 -17.29
CA GLU A 182 6.26 2.82 -17.65
C GLU A 182 5.40 3.29 -16.47
N ILE A 183 5.77 3.13 -15.18
CA ILE A 183 4.89 3.58 -14.07
C ILE A 183 4.64 5.10 -14.07
N PRO A 184 5.64 5.97 -14.32
CA PRO A 184 5.39 7.41 -14.46
C PRO A 184 4.54 7.73 -15.70
N ARG A 185 4.58 6.88 -16.74
CA ARG A 185 3.79 7.04 -17.97
C ARG A 185 2.36 6.57 -17.80
N ALA A 186 2.10 5.44 -17.14
CA ALA A 186 0.76 4.92 -16.92
C ALA A 186 -0.06 5.82 -15.98
N LEU A 187 0.58 6.44 -14.98
CA LEU A 187 -0.05 7.47 -14.14
C LEU A 187 -0.24 8.81 -14.86
N ALA A 188 0.57 9.11 -15.89
CA ALA A 188 0.43 10.29 -16.73
C ALA A 188 -0.51 10.10 -17.94
N LEU A 189 -0.83 8.84 -18.30
CA LEU A 189 -1.63 8.48 -19.49
C LEU A 189 -3.12 8.27 -19.18
N ASN A 190 -3.53 8.25 -17.91
CA ASN A 190 -4.90 8.61 -17.57
C ASN A 190 -5.04 10.12 -17.81
N LYS A 191 -5.39 10.45 -19.06
CA LYS A 191 -5.86 11.77 -19.46
C LYS A 191 -6.94 12.21 -18.46
N ILE A 192 -6.57 13.16 -17.61
CA ILE A 192 -7.51 14.19 -17.14
C ILE A 192 -7.98 14.95 -18.38
#